data_AF-A0A397CBK4-F1
#
_entry.id   AF-A0A397CBK4-F1
#
_cell.length_a   1.000
_cell.length_b   1.000
_cell.length_c   1.000
_cell.angle_alpha   90.00
_cell.angle_beta   90.00
_cell.angle_gamma   90.00
#
_symmetry.space_group_name_H-M   'P 1'
#
loop_
_entity.id
_entity.type
_entity.pdbx_description
1 polymer ?
#
loop_
_entity_poly.entity_id
_entity_poly.type
_entity_poly.pdbx_seq_one_letter_code
_entity_poly.pdbx_strand_id
1 'polypeptide(L)'
;MTIACFHLTCKQASDESIYDFISRRFSPVVANRLLDPMVSGIFGGNIRHLSIRSCFGLLWDMEQSHGSIVRAMLFGSSPKSTTLLDGTAHSSFVKTASKAMSMSFTHGMQTFTDALAAHIEVLRANAHLATPHTDIRFNTTVESLSPLSSSAGSTQHGGGVVVRVRDAGASAAETIVADHVFSALPAPRLAPLVQSVAPSAAAALSRLPFTSLGVVTLGFHRNLIQHSGFGYLVPTCENQGILGVIYDSCSFPQQNFDQTNNITRL
;
A
#
# COMPACT_ATOMS: atom_id res chain seq x y z
N MET A 1 -1.18 45.36 -8.19
CA MET A 1 -1.53 44.39 -7.13
C MET A 1 -2.54 43.42 -7.73
N THR A 2 -2.04 42.38 -8.40
CA THR A 2 -2.87 41.46 -9.18
C THR A 2 -3.51 40.46 -8.22
N ILE A 3 -4.77 40.68 -7.89
CA ILE A 3 -5.59 39.71 -7.17
C ILE A 3 -5.77 38.52 -8.12
N ALA A 4 -5.03 37.44 -7.88
CA ALA A 4 -5.28 36.16 -8.54
C ALA A 4 -6.68 35.70 -8.13
N CYS A 5 -7.64 35.91 -9.03
CA CYS A 5 -9.01 35.47 -8.85
C CYS A 5 -9.02 33.94 -8.95
N PHE A 6 -8.93 33.26 -7.82
CA PHE A 6 -9.10 31.81 -7.74
C PHE A 6 -10.54 31.47 -8.14
N HIS A 7 -10.71 31.06 -9.39
CA HIS A 7 -12.00 30.68 -9.94
C HIS A 7 -12.53 29.46 -9.16
N LEU A 8 -13.51 29.68 -8.31
CA LEU A 8 -14.21 28.66 -7.51
C LEU A 8 -15.29 28.01 -8.37
N THR A 9 -14.90 27.19 -9.34
CA THR A 9 -15.84 26.27 -10.00
C THR A 9 -15.76 24.93 -9.30
N CYS A 10 -16.81 24.61 -8.52
CA CYS A 10 -17.11 23.24 -8.13
C CYS A 10 -17.62 22.52 -9.39
N LYS A 11 -16.72 21.87 -10.12
CA LYS A 11 -17.08 21.07 -11.30
C LYS A 11 -17.61 19.72 -10.80
N GLN A 12 -18.74 19.27 -11.34
CA GLN A 12 -19.34 17.97 -11.01
C GLN A 12 -18.34 16.81 -11.18
N ALA A 13 -18.07 16.12 -10.07
CA ALA A 13 -17.92 14.67 -9.84
C ALA A 13 -17.24 13.78 -10.91
N SER A 14 -16.31 14.31 -11.71
CA SER A 14 -15.38 13.49 -12.50
C SER A 14 -14.05 13.42 -11.76
N ASP A 15 -13.45 12.23 -11.73
CA ASP A 15 -12.10 12.04 -11.21
C ASP A 15 -11.10 12.87 -12.04
N GLU A 16 -10.05 13.37 -11.40
CA GLU A 16 -9.01 14.17 -12.06
C GLU A 16 -7.61 13.69 -11.66
N SER A 17 -6.62 13.99 -12.51
CA SER A 17 -5.24 13.62 -12.22
C SER A 17 -4.68 14.44 -11.06
N ILE A 18 -3.71 13.87 -10.34
CA ILE A 18 -2.97 14.59 -9.29
C ILE A 18 -2.33 15.86 -9.88
N TYR A 19 -1.76 15.77 -11.09
CA TYR A 19 -1.15 16.91 -11.76
C TYR A 19 -2.14 18.05 -11.98
N ASP A 20 -3.31 17.75 -12.56
CA ASP A 20 -4.31 18.77 -12.90
C ASP A 20 -4.88 19.43 -11.64
N PHE A 21 -5.21 18.61 -10.63
CA PHE A 21 -5.70 19.09 -9.33
C PHE A 21 -4.71 20.05 -8.67
N ILE A 22 -3.44 19.64 -8.54
CA ILE A 22 -2.41 20.42 -7.84
C ILE A 22 -2.00 21.64 -8.66
N SER A 23 -1.92 21.53 -9.98
CA SER A 23 -1.62 22.67 -10.86
C SER A 23 -2.70 23.74 -10.77
N ARG A 24 -3.97 23.33 -10.71
CA ARG A 24 -5.14 24.20 -10.57
C ARG A 24 -5.23 24.86 -9.20
N ARG A 25 -4.89 24.14 -8.12
CA ARG A 25 -5.02 24.64 -6.74
C ARG A 25 -3.80 25.37 -6.20
N PHE A 26 -2.61 25.05 -6.71
CA PHE A 26 -1.35 25.63 -6.24
C PHE A 26 -0.55 26.23 -7.38
N SER A 27 0.13 25.39 -8.15
CA SER A 27 0.95 25.80 -9.30
C SER A 27 1.50 24.58 -10.04
N PRO A 28 1.69 24.65 -11.37
CA PRO A 28 2.42 23.63 -12.12
C PRO A 28 3.83 23.36 -11.58
N VAL A 29 4.48 24.36 -10.97
CA VAL A 29 5.82 24.17 -10.36
C VAL A 29 5.72 23.26 -9.14
N VAL A 30 4.71 23.46 -8.29
CA VAL A 30 4.46 22.61 -7.12
C VAL A 30 4.11 21.18 -7.56
N ALA A 31 3.30 21.04 -8.60
CA ALA A 31 2.97 19.73 -9.17
C ALA A 31 4.24 18.99 -9.64
N ASN A 32 5.06 19.62 -10.50
CA ASN A 32 6.22 18.94 -11.10
C ASN A 32 7.44 18.82 -10.18
N ARG A 33 7.65 19.72 -9.21
CA ARG A 33 8.88 19.79 -8.41
C ARG A 33 8.72 19.26 -6.99
N LEU A 34 7.49 19.16 -6.48
CA LEU A 34 7.22 18.68 -5.12
C LEU A 34 6.36 17.43 -5.12
N LEU A 35 5.20 17.46 -5.80
CA LEU A 35 4.25 16.34 -5.74
C LEU A 35 4.68 15.18 -6.65
N ASP A 36 5.20 15.47 -7.83
CA ASP A 36 5.72 14.47 -8.76
C ASP A 36 6.77 13.51 -8.14
N PRO A 37 7.89 14.01 -7.56
CA PRO A 37 8.86 13.13 -6.91
C PRO A 37 8.26 12.39 -5.71
N MET A 38 7.37 13.03 -4.94
CA MET A 38 6.69 12.40 -3.80
C MET A 38 5.80 11.22 -4.23
N VAL A 39 4.97 11.42 -5.25
CA VAL A 39 4.07 10.38 -5.78
C VAL A 39 4.85 9.28 -6.45
N SER A 40 5.92 9.62 -7.17
CA SER A 40 6.84 8.63 -7.72
C SER A 40 7.49 7.79 -6.61
N GLY A 41 7.87 8.40 -5.49
CA GLY A 41 8.42 7.68 -4.33
C GLY A 41 7.42 6.80 -3.59
N ILE A 42 6.15 7.22 -3.47
CA ILE A 42 5.12 6.47 -2.73
C ILE A 42 4.47 5.39 -3.60
N PHE A 43 4.11 5.73 -4.84
CA PHE A 43 3.31 4.88 -5.72
C PHE A 43 4.09 4.32 -6.92
N GLY A 44 5.31 4.81 -7.20
CA GLY A 44 6.07 4.41 -8.39
C GLY A 44 5.40 4.82 -9.71
N GLY A 45 4.51 5.82 -9.68
CA GLY A 45 3.61 6.16 -10.78
C GLY A 45 3.64 7.64 -11.18
N ASN A 46 3.02 7.94 -12.33
CA ASN A 46 3.01 9.28 -12.92
C ASN A 46 1.79 10.10 -12.45
N ILE A 47 2.03 11.29 -11.90
CA ILE A 47 0.98 12.19 -11.39
C ILE A 47 -0.05 12.64 -12.44
N ARG A 48 0.24 12.52 -13.74
CA ARG A 48 -0.67 12.86 -14.83
C ARG A 48 -1.72 11.77 -15.10
N HIS A 49 -1.50 10.57 -14.59
CA HIS A 49 -2.41 9.42 -14.79
C HIS A 49 -3.04 8.93 -13.49
N LEU A 50 -2.42 9.21 -12.35
CA LEU A 50 -2.94 8.81 -11.05
C LEU A 50 -4.06 9.75 -10.58
N SER A 51 -5.12 9.15 -10.04
CA SER A 51 -6.29 9.83 -9.48
C SER A 51 -5.95 10.56 -8.18
N ILE A 52 -6.31 11.84 -8.07
CA ILE A 52 -6.22 12.56 -6.80
C ILE A 52 -7.19 11.97 -5.77
N ARG A 53 -8.38 11.53 -6.21
CA ARG A 53 -9.42 10.99 -5.33
C ARG A 53 -8.98 9.68 -4.69
N SER A 54 -8.29 8.82 -5.44
CA SER A 54 -7.79 7.54 -4.92
C SER A 54 -6.49 7.68 -4.12
N CYS A 55 -5.54 8.49 -4.58
CA CYS A 55 -4.23 8.61 -3.94
C CYS A 55 -4.21 9.58 -2.75
N PHE A 56 -5.05 10.63 -2.78
CA PHE A 56 -5.08 11.70 -1.78
C PHE A 56 -6.52 12.09 -1.41
N GLY A 57 -7.34 11.09 -1.04
CA GLY A 57 -8.76 11.27 -0.70
C GLY A 57 -9.02 12.38 0.33
N LEU A 58 -8.13 12.57 1.31
CA LEU A 58 -8.25 13.66 2.27
C LEU A 58 -8.20 15.06 1.61
N LEU A 59 -7.29 15.27 0.65
CA LEU A 59 -7.18 16.56 -0.06
C LEU A 59 -8.39 16.78 -0.98
N TRP A 60 -8.87 15.71 -1.61
CA TRP A 60 -10.11 15.73 -2.39
C TRP A 60 -11.29 16.13 -1.51
N ASP A 61 -11.50 15.46 -0.38
CA ASP A 61 -12.61 15.73 0.54
C ASP A 61 -12.54 17.15 1.10
N MET A 62 -11.35 17.65 1.44
CA MET A 62 -11.13 19.04 1.87
C MET A 62 -11.57 20.04 0.81
N GLU A 63 -11.20 19.81 -0.46
CA GLU A 63 -11.61 20.66 -1.56
C GLU A 63 -13.13 20.59 -1.80
N GLN A 64 -13.72 19.40 -1.81
CA GLN A 64 -15.15 19.23 -2.06
C GLN A 64 -16.02 19.85 -0.95
N SER A 65 -15.61 19.70 0.32
CA SER A 65 -16.35 20.23 1.46
C SER A 65 -16.17 21.74 1.67
N HIS A 66 -14.98 22.28 1.42
CA HIS A 66 -14.67 23.68 1.74
C HIS A 66 -14.40 24.56 0.50
N GLY A 67 -14.42 24.02 -0.71
CA GLY A 67 -14.11 24.72 -1.96
C GLY A 67 -12.63 25.12 -2.14
N SER A 68 -11.82 25.03 -1.08
CA SER A 68 -10.39 25.37 -1.05
C SER A 68 -9.68 24.57 0.03
N ILE A 69 -8.54 23.97 -0.34
CA ILE A 69 -7.69 23.18 0.56
C ILE A 69 -7.12 24.06 1.68
N VAL A 70 -6.62 25.25 1.32
CA VAL A 70 -6.04 26.18 2.31
C VAL A 70 -7.11 26.64 3.30
N ARG A 71 -8.34 26.89 2.82
CA ARG A 71 -9.47 27.21 3.71
C ARG A 71 -9.82 26.05 4.63
N ALA A 72 -9.83 24.83 4.12
CA ALA A 72 -10.07 23.62 4.91
C ALA A 72 -8.98 23.41 5.98
N MET A 73 -7.72 23.69 5.67
CA MET A 73 -6.63 23.56 6.65
C MET A 73 -6.66 24.63 7.74
N LEU A 74 -7.08 25.87 7.42
CA LEU A 74 -7.13 26.98 8.37
C LEU A 74 -8.39 26.98 9.25
N PHE A 75 -9.54 26.60 8.68
CA PHE A 75 -10.85 26.73 9.32
C PHE A 75 -11.59 25.41 9.49
N GLY A 76 -11.09 24.32 8.90
CA GLY A 76 -11.69 23.00 9.03
C GLY A 76 -11.35 22.38 10.38
N SER A 77 -12.33 21.70 10.98
CA SER A 77 -12.07 20.79 12.08
C SER A 77 -11.46 19.51 11.52
N SER A 78 -10.17 19.25 11.77
CA SER A 78 -9.57 17.96 11.42
C SER A 78 -10.30 16.86 12.21
N PRO A 79 -10.86 15.83 11.56
CA PRO A 79 -11.41 14.69 12.29
C PRO A 79 -10.25 13.98 12.99
N LYS A 80 -10.05 14.28 14.27
CA LYS A 80 -9.13 13.53 15.12
C LYS A 80 -9.85 12.25 15.51
N SER A 81 -9.75 11.21 14.67
CA SER A 81 -10.17 9.87 15.10
C SER A 81 -9.22 9.43 16.21
N THR A 82 -9.65 9.61 17.46
CA THR A 82 -8.91 9.14 18.64
C THR A 82 -9.12 7.65 18.92
N THR A 83 -9.93 7.02 18.08
CA THR A 83 -10.36 5.63 18.16
C THR A 83 -9.82 4.84 16.97
N LEU A 84 -9.37 3.62 17.24
CA LEU A 84 -9.07 2.60 16.25
C LEU A 84 -10.37 2.05 15.63
N LEU A 85 -10.23 1.24 14.58
CA LEU A 85 -11.37 0.63 13.86
C LEU A 85 -12.22 -0.30 14.75
N ASP A 86 -11.65 -0.81 15.83
CA ASP A 86 -12.33 -1.63 16.84
C ASP A 86 -13.00 -0.81 17.95
N GLY A 87 -12.97 0.53 17.84
CA GLY A 87 -13.55 1.46 18.82
C GLY A 87 -12.65 1.72 20.04
N THR A 88 -11.49 1.09 20.15
CA THR A 88 -10.56 1.33 21.26
C THR A 88 -9.79 2.63 21.09
N ALA A 89 -9.45 3.29 22.20
CA ALA A 89 -8.66 4.52 22.15
C ALA A 89 -7.20 4.22 21.78
N HIS A 90 -6.55 5.14 21.07
CA HIS A 90 -5.12 5.02 20.76
C HIS A 90 -4.30 4.78 22.03
N SER A 91 -3.46 3.75 22.01
CA SER A 91 -2.54 3.44 23.10
C SER A 91 -1.49 4.56 23.27
N SER A 92 -0.81 4.59 24.42
CA SER A 92 0.29 5.53 24.66
C SER A 92 1.39 5.39 23.61
N PHE A 93 1.67 4.15 23.18
CA PHE A 93 2.57 3.86 22.08
C PHE A 93 2.10 4.53 20.79
N VAL A 94 0.84 4.33 20.37
CA VAL A 94 0.33 4.89 19.12
C VAL A 94 0.36 6.43 19.12
N LYS A 95 0.04 7.07 20.25
CA LYS A 95 0.10 8.54 20.40
C LYS A 95 1.52 9.11 20.24
N THR A 96 2.53 8.34 20.62
CA THR A 96 3.94 8.73 20.46
C THR A 96 4.43 8.40 19.05
N ALA A 97 4.15 7.18 18.60
CA ALA A 97 4.50 6.67 17.28
C ALA A 97 3.91 7.50 16.14
N SER A 98 2.68 8.02 16.29
CA SER A 98 2.02 8.84 15.28
C SER A 98 2.71 10.18 15.00
N LYS A 99 3.69 10.58 15.83
CA LYS A 99 4.52 11.78 15.63
C LYS A 99 5.84 11.48 14.93
N ALA A 100 6.22 10.19 14.81
CA ALA A 100 7.44 9.81 14.14
C ALA A 100 7.30 9.99 12.62
N MET A 101 8.35 10.49 11.97
CA MET A 101 8.39 10.62 10.51
C MET A 101 8.48 9.25 9.82
N SER A 102 9.13 8.29 10.47
CA SER A 102 9.25 6.91 10.00
C SER A 102 9.48 5.98 11.19
N MET A 103 9.12 4.70 11.01
CA MET A 103 9.30 3.64 11.99
C MET A 103 9.76 2.36 11.29
N SER A 104 10.60 1.61 11.96
CA SER A 104 11.04 0.29 11.54
C SER A 104 11.28 -0.58 12.77
N PHE A 105 11.55 -1.86 12.56
CA PHE A 105 12.00 -2.77 13.61
C PHE A 105 13.53 -2.79 13.66
N THR A 106 14.09 -3.12 14.83
CA THR A 106 15.55 -3.15 15.03
C THR A 106 16.26 -4.10 14.07
N HIS A 107 15.61 -5.20 13.67
CA HIS A 107 16.13 -6.19 12.73
C HIS A 107 15.45 -6.12 11.35
N GLY A 108 14.90 -4.94 11.01
CA GLY A 108 14.22 -4.72 9.73
C GLY A 108 12.78 -5.23 9.70
N MET A 109 12.04 -4.84 8.65
CA MET A 109 10.59 -5.07 8.55
C MET A 109 10.19 -6.55 8.50
N GLN A 110 11.10 -7.45 8.13
CA GLN A 110 10.85 -8.89 8.16
C GLN A 110 10.52 -9.40 9.57
N THR A 111 10.99 -8.71 10.62
CA THR A 111 10.63 -8.99 12.02
C THR A 111 9.11 -9.09 12.21
N PHE A 112 8.33 -8.24 11.52
CA PHE A 112 6.87 -8.25 11.62
C PHE A 112 6.26 -9.51 10.99
N THR A 113 6.70 -9.87 9.78
CA THR A 113 6.18 -11.04 9.07
C THR A 113 6.58 -12.35 9.74
N ASP A 114 7.81 -12.42 10.27
CA ASP A 114 8.30 -13.58 11.01
C ASP A 114 7.51 -13.77 12.30
N ALA A 115 7.23 -12.67 13.03
CA ALA A 115 6.40 -12.71 14.23
C ALA A 115 4.96 -13.16 13.94
N LEU A 116 4.37 -12.72 12.82
CA LEU A 116 3.03 -13.15 12.42
C LEU A 116 2.99 -14.63 12.08
N ALA A 117 3.99 -15.13 11.32
CA ALA A 117 4.10 -16.55 11.00
C ALA A 117 4.28 -17.41 12.26
N ALA A 118 5.17 -16.99 13.17
CA ALA A 118 5.36 -17.67 14.45
C ALA A 118 4.10 -17.67 15.31
N HIS A 119 3.33 -16.57 15.31
CA HIS A 119 2.08 -16.50 16.06
C HIS A 119 1.04 -17.50 15.53
N ILE A 120 0.95 -17.69 14.21
CA ILE A 120 0.06 -18.68 13.61
C ILE A 120 0.46 -20.11 14.02
N GLU A 121 1.76 -20.42 14.08
CA GLU A 121 2.23 -21.73 14.57
C GLU A 121 1.89 -21.97 16.04
N VAL A 122 1.96 -20.93 16.88
CA VAL A 122 1.51 -21.02 18.29
C VAL A 122 0.01 -21.30 18.37
N LEU A 123 -0.81 -20.66 17.53
CA LEU A 123 -2.25 -20.93 17.49
C LEU A 123 -2.54 -22.38 17.07
N ARG A 124 -1.79 -22.89 16.09
CA ARG A 124 -1.85 -24.29 15.63
C ARG A 124 -1.49 -25.28 16.74
N ALA A 125 -0.42 -25.03 17.48
CA ALA A 125 0.01 -25.92 18.58
C ALA A 125 -1.04 -25.99 19.72
N ASN A 126 -1.81 -24.91 19.89
CA ASN A 126 -2.87 -24.81 20.89
C ASN A 126 -4.28 -25.16 20.33
N ALA A 127 -4.35 -25.86 19.18
CA ALA A 127 -5.59 -26.17 18.46
C ALA A 127 -6.68 -26.90 19.30
N HIS A 128 -6.34 -27.46 20.46
CA HIS A 128 -7.31 -28.01 21.42
C HIS A 128 -8.23 -26.95 22.06
N LEU A 129 -7.98 -25.64 21.86
CA LEU A 129 -8.61 -24.56 22.64
C LEU A 129 -9.41 -23.49 21.86
N ALA A 130 -9.72 -23.67 20.56
CA ALA A 130 -10.87 -23.05 19.83
C ALA A 130 -10.63 -22.70 18.34
N THR A 131 -9.46 -22.94 17.73
CA THR A 131 -9.23 -22.66 16.29
C THR A 131 -8.47 -23.78 15.59
N PRO A 132 -9.12 -24.92 15.28
CA PRO A 132 -8.47 -26.08 14.66
C PRO A 132 -8.04 -25.91 13.18
N HIS A 133 -8.10 -24.71 12.59
CA HIS A 133 -8.06 -24.53 11.13
C HIS A 133 -7.14 -23.41 10.61
N THR A 134 -6.16 -22.97 11.38
CA THR A 134 -5.16 -22.00 10.88
C THR A 134 -3.92 -22.75 10.40
N ASP A 135 -3.72 -22.79 9.08
CA ASP A 135 -2.56 -23.41 8.42
C ASP A 135 -1.95 -22.43 7.42
N ILE A 136 -0.62 -22.47 7.28
CA ILE A 136 0.11 -21.68 6.27
C ILE A 136 0.81 -22.64 5.32
N ARG A 137 0.46 -22.56 4.05
CA ARG A 137 1.06 -23.38 2.99
C ARG A 137 1.98 -22.52 2.13
N PHE A 138 3.29 -22.67 2.35
CA PHE A 138 4.31 -22.04 1.52
C PHE A 138 4.54 -22.83 0.24
N ASN A 139 4.94 -22.15 -0.83
CA ASN A 139 5.19 -22.76 -2.15
C ASN A 139 3.96 -23.47 -2.75
N THR A 140 2.76 -23.07 -2.33
CA THR A 140 1.48 -23.60 -2.81
C THR A 140 0.82 -22.55 -3.69
N THR A 141 0.71 -22.82 -4.98
CA THR A 141 0.08 -21.90 -5.95
C THR A 141 -1.39 -22.23 -6.10
N VAL A 142 -2.26 -21.22 -5.99
CA VAL A 142 -3.67 -21.34 -6.40
C VAL A 142 -3.74 -21.32 -7.93
N GLU A 143 -4.22 -22.41 -8.53
CA GLU A 143 -4.33 -22.56 -9.98
C GLU A 143 -5.68 -22.09 -10.52
N SER A 144 -6.76 -22.31 -9.78
CA SER A 144 -8.11 -21.92 -10.19
C SER A 144 -9.10 -21.84 -9.03
N LEU A 145 -10.17 -21.07 -9.25
CA LEU A 145 -11.35 -21.01 -8.41
C LEU A 145 -12.57 -21.43 -9.21
N SER A 146 -13.45 -22.24 -8.63
CA SER A 146 -14.73 -22.62 -9.24
C SER A 146 -15.83 -22.68 -8.18
N PRO A 147 -17.08 -22.34 -8.51
CA PRO A 147 -18.19 -22.53 -7.58
C PRO A 147 -18.38 -24.02 -7.29
N LEU A 148 -18.70 -24.35 -6.05
CA LEU A 148 -19.10 -25.70 -5.67
C LEU A 148 -20.45 -26.00 -6.36
N SER A 149 -20.47 -26.98 -7.27
CA SER A 149 -21.70 -27.36 -7.96
C SER A 149 -22.71 -27.91 -6.96
N SER A 150 -23.87 -27.27 -6.87
CA SER A 150 -25.01 -27.81 -6.14
C SER A 150 -25.52 -29.04 -6.86
N SER A 151 -25.47 -30.21 -6.21
CA SER A 151 -26.18 -31.39 -6.69
C SER A 151 -27.67 -31.06 -6.81
N ALA A 152 -28.27 -31.36 -7.97
CA ALA A 152 -29.68 -31.14 -8.25
C ALA A 152 -30.56 -31.79 -7.15
N GLY A 153 -31.05 -30.99 -6.20
CA GLY A 153 -31.92 -31.47 -5.12
C GLY A 153 -31.84 -30.71 -3.80
N SER A 154 -30.78 -29.94 -3.51
CA SER A 154 -30.69 -29.18 -2.26
C SER A 154 -31.03 -27.70 -2.45
N THR A 155 -32.17 -27.26 -1.93
CA THR A 155 -32.61 -25.86 -1.82
C THR A 155 -31.88 -25.07 -0.70
N GLN A 156 -30.64 -25.44 -0.39
CA GLN A 156 -29.81 -24.76 0.60
C GLN A 156 -28.89 -23.78 -0.13
N HIS A 157 -29.00 -22.48 0.20
CA HIS A 157 -28.16 -21.38 -0.31
C HIS A 157 -26.72 -21.44 0.26
N GLY A 158 -26.04 -22.57 0.12
CA GLY A 158 -24.64 -22.74 0.54
C GLY A 158 -23.70 -22.67 -0.65
N GLY A 159 -23.40 -21.47 -1.13
CA GLY A 159 -22.49 -21.26 -2.26
C GLY A 159 -21.02 -21.42 -1.86
N GLY A 160 -20.53 -22.65 -1.78
CA GLY A 160 -19.11 -22.92 -1.54
C GLY A 160 -18.23 -22.61 -2.76
N VAL A 161 -16.92 -22.46 -2.52
CA VAL A 161 -15.89 -22.29 -3.55
C VAL A 161 -14.90 -23.43 -3.46
N VAL A 162 -14.59 -23.99 -4.61
CA VAL A 162 -13.57 -25.01 -4.82
C VAL A 162 -12.29 -24.31 -5.28
N VAL A 163 -11.24 -24.42 -4.47
CA VAL A 163 -9.92 -23.84 -4.70
C VAL A 163 -8.98 -24.95 -5.12
N ARG A 164 -8.46 -24.89 -6.33
CA ARG A 164 -7.44 -25.83 -6.81
C ARG A 164 -6.06 -25.28 -6.51
N VAL A 165 -5.23 -26.05 -5.82
CA VAL A 165 -3.89 -25.66 -5.41
C VAL A 165 -2.84 -26.67 -5.86
N ARG A 166 -1.61 -26.22 -6.06
CA ARG A 166 -0.47 -27.07 -6.37
C ARG A 166 0.76 -26.67 -5.56
N ASP A 167 1.32 -27.62 -4.84
CA ASP A 167 2.60 -27.45 -4.15
C ASP A 167 3.76 -27.53 -5.14
N ALA A 168 4.81 -26.74 -4.91
CA ALA A 168 6.02 -26.76 -5.73
C ALA A 168 6.65 -28.17 -5.73
N GLY A 169 6.79 -28.75 -6.93
CA GLY A 169 7.30 -30.11 -7.12
C GLY A 169 6.24 -31.22 -7.07
N ALA A 170 4.99 -30.91 -6.70
CA ALA A 170 3.91 -31.89 -6.72
C ALA A 170 3.39 -32.14 -8.15
N SER A 171 3.30 -33.41 -8.53
CA SER A 171 2.79 -33.82 -9.84
C SER A 171 1.27 -33.63 -9.95
N ALA A 172 0.55 -33.80 -8.84
CA ALA A 172 -0.90 -33.65 -8.77
C ALA A 172 -1.29 -32.33 -8.07
N ALA A 173 -2.40 -31.75 -8.51
CA ALA A 173 -3.04 -30.65 -7.81
C ALA A 173 -4.00 -31.19 -6.75
N GLU A 174 -4.12 -30.46 -5.65
CA GLU A 174 -5.06 -30.72 -4.56
C GLU A 174 -6.24 -29.75 -4.67
N THR A 175 -7.36 -30.13 -4.06
CA THR A 175 -8.57 -29.31 -4.01
C THR A 175 -8.97 -29.02 -2.57
N ILE A 176 -9.21 -27.74 -2.29
CA ILE A 176 -9.71 -27.25 -1.00
C ILE A 176 -11.13 -26.71 -1.21
N VAL A 177 -12.07 -27.12 -0.37
CA VAL A 177 -13.44 -26.56 -0.37
C VAL A 177 -13.55 -25.55 0.75
N ALA A 178 -14.03 -24.35 0.44
CA ALA A 178 -14.20 -23.26 1.40
C ALA A 178 -15.54 -22.57 1.21
N ASP A 179 -16.19 -22.13 2.29
CA ASP A 179 -17.41 -21.32 2.23
C ASP A 179 -17.12 -19.90 1.72
N HIS A 180 -15.94 -19.38 2.07
CA HIS A 180 -15.50 -18.05 1.70
C HIS A 180 -14.02 -18.05 1.29
N VAL A 181 -13.67 -17.23 0.30
CA VAL A 181 -12.29 -17.02 -0.14
C VAL A 181 -11.96 -15.54 -0.05
N PHE A 182 -10.94 -15.22 0.74
CA PHE A 182 -10.38 -13.87 0.83
C PHE A 182 -9.11 -13.81 -0.03
N SER A 183 -9.10 -12.95 -1.05
CA SER A 183 -7.92 -12.78 -1.89
C SER A 183 -7.10 -11.59 -1.43
N ALA A 184 -5.83 -11.85 -1.12
CA ALA A 184 -4.79 -10.83 -0.93
C ALA A 184 -3.80 -10.80 -2.12
N LEU A 185 -4.14 -11.42 -3.25
CA LEU A 185 -3.30 -11.46 -4.44
C LEU A 185 -3.33 -10.12 -5.20
N PRO A 186 -2.21 -9.70 -5.82
CA PRO A 186 -2.21 -8.57 -6.75
C PRO A 186 -3.20 -8.78 -7.90
N ALA A 187 -3.83 -7.70 -8.38
CA ALA A 187 -4.87 -7.77 -9.41
C ALA A 187 -4.49 -8.56 -10.68
N PRO A 188 -3.27 -8.45 -11.25
CA PRO A 188 -2.88 -9.21 -12.43
C PRO A 188 -2.79 -10.71 -12.18
N ARG A 189 -2.56 -11.13 -10.93
CA ARG A 189 -2.55 -12.54 -10.51
C ARG A 189 -3.95 -13.04 -10.19
N LEU A 190 -4.80 -12.18 -9.63
CA LEU A 190 -6.17 -12.54 -9.27
C LEU A 190 -7.12 -12.61 -10.47
N ALA A 191 -6.99 -11.69 -11.43
CA ALA A 191 -7.88 -11.58 -12.57
C ALA A 191 -8.13 -12.91 -13.32
N PRO A 192 -7.10 -13.69 -13.72
CA PRO A 192 -7.33 -14.98 -14.38
C PRO A 192 -8.00 -16.02 -13.47
N LEU A 193 -7.76 -15.99 -12.15
CA LEU A 193 -8.30 -16.96 -11.20
C LEU A 193 -9.81 -16.79 -10.99
N VAL A 194 -10.31 -15.55 -11.06
CA VAL A 194 -11.74 -15.23 -10.87
C VAL A 194 -12.51 -15.14 -12.18
N GLN A 195 -11.89 -15.37 -13.33
CA GLN A 195 -12.55 -15.25 -14.64
C GLN A 195 -13.77 -16.16 -14.78
N SER A 196 -13.72 -17.37 -14.20
CA SER A 196 -14.82 -18.36 -14.20
C SER A 196 -15.93 -18.03 -13.20
N VAL A 197 -15.59 -17.39 -12.07
CA VAL A 197 -16.51 -17.14 -10.95
C VAL A 197 -17.14 -15.75 -11.04
N ALA A 198 -16.37 -14.74 -11.44
CA ALA A 198 -16.76 -13.34 -11.51
C ALA A 198 -16.10 -12.63 -12.73
N PRO A 199 -16.62 -12.86 -13.95
CA PRO A 199 -16.03 -12.29 -15.18
C PRO A 199 -15.95 -10.76 -15.18
N SER A 200 -16.95 -10.08 -14.60
CA SER A 200 -16.96 -8.61 -14.48
C SER A 200 -15.83 -8.09 -13.59
N ALA A 201 -15.58 -8.77 -12.47
CA ALA A 201 -14.46 -8.46 -11.58
C ALA A 201 -13.12 -8.74 -12.26
N ALA A 202 -12.99 -9.86 -12.97
CA ALA A 202 -11.78 -10.17 -13.75
C ALA A 202 -11.46 -9.09 -14.79
N ALA A 203 -12.48 -8.60 -15.50
CA ALA A 203 -12.34 -7.52 -16.48
C ALA A 203 -11.93 -6.19 -15.83
N ALA A 204 -12.43 -5.88 -14.63
CA ALA A 204 -12.03 -4.69 -13.89
C ALA A 204 -10.59 -4.80 -13.36
N LEU A 205 -10.23 -5.94 -12.76
CA LEU A 205 -8.89 -6.21 -12.24
C LEU A 205 -7.82 -6.16 -13.33
N SER A 206 -8.11 -6.69 -14.52
CA SER A 206 -7.20 -6.70 -15.67
C SER A 206 -6.85 -5.30 -16.20
N ARG A 207 -7.65 -4.29 -15.86
CA ARG A 207 -7.42 -2.89 -16.27
C ARG A 207 -6.56 -2.11 -15.29
N LEU A 208 -6.23 -2.68 -14.13
CA LEU A 208 -5.42 -2.01 -13.12
C LEU A 208 -3.94 -2.06 -13.55
N PRO A 209 -3.29 -0.91 -13.83
CA PRO A 209 -1.91 -0.88 -14.23
C PRO A 209 -0.99 -1.21 -13.05
N PHE A 210 0.12 -1.88 -13.34
CA PHE A 210 1.20 -2.14 -12.39
C PHE A 210 2.50 -1.55 -12.90
N THR A 211 3.26 -0.97 -11.99
CA THR A 211 4.60 -0.46 -12.25
C THR A 211 5.63 -1.42 -11.68
N SER A 212 6.81 -1.47 -12.29
CA SER A 212 7.94 -2.26 -11.78
C SER A 212 8.96 -1.32 -11.16
N LEU A 213 9.47 -1.68 -9.98
CA LEU A 213 10.50 -0.94 -9.28
C LEU A 213 11.68 -1.86 -8.97
N GLY A 214 12.89 -1.40 -9.30
CA GLY A 214 14.12 -2.02 -8.84
C GLY A 214 14.61 -1.33 -7.57
N VAL A 215 15.00 -2.10 -6.57
CA VAL A 215 15.67 -1.60 -5.37
C VAL A 215 17.13 -2.02 -5.43
N VAL A 216 18.04 -1.07 -5.28
CA VAL A 216 19.49 -1.30 -5.25
C VAL A 216 20.01 -0.77 -3.92
N THR A 217 20.51 -1.67 -3.08
CA THR A 217 21.12 -1.30 -1.79
C THR A 217 22.63 -1.17 -1.96
N LEU A 218 23.19 -0.04 -1.55
CA LEU A 218 24.62 0.24 -1.64
C LEU A 218 25.21 0.45 -0.25
N GLY A 219 26.32 -0.24 0.05
CA GLY A 219 27.04 -0.14 1.31
C GLY A 219 28.47 0.34 1.12
N PHE A 220 28.89 1.32 1.92
CA PHE A 220 30.23 1.91 1.89
C PHE A 220 30.87 1.90 3.29
N HIS A 221 32.17 1.60 3.36
CA HIS A 221 32.98 1.62 4.59
C HIS A 221 33.53 3.01 4.95
N ARG A 222 32.82 4.05 4.53
CA ARG A 222 33.12 5.45 4.86
C ARG A 222 31.82 6.23 4.89
N ASN A 223 31.79 7.32 5.65
CA ASN A 223 30.66 8.24 5.60
C ASN A 223 30.70 9.08 4.30
N LEU A 224 29.72 8.89 3.42
CA LEU A 224 29.54 9.65 2.20
C LEU A 224 28.47 10.75 2.31
N ILE A 225 27.64 10.71 3.36
CA ILE A 225 26.49 11.59 3.51
C ILE A 225 26.95 12.92 4.10
N GLN A 226 26.88 13.98 3.29
CA GLN A 226 27.27 15.33 3.71
C GLN A 226 26.22 16.00 4.61
N HIS A 227 24.94 15.70 4.38
CA HIS A 227 23.82 16.28 5.11
C HIS A 227 22.90 15.19 5.62
N SER A 228 22.70 15.15 6.94
CA SER A 228 21.77 14.22 7.56
C SER A 228 20.34 14.51 7.10
N GLY A 229 19.63 13.46 6.72
CA GLY A 229 18.26 13.53 6.24
C GLY A 229 17.71 12.13 5.99
N PHE A 230 16.43 12.05 5.62
CA PHE A 230 15.81 10.78 5.22
C PHE A 230 16.33 10.29 3.87
N GLY A 231 16.70 11.21 2.99
CA GLY A 231 17.10 10.92 1.63
C GLY A 231 16.70 12.04 0.68
N TYR A 232 16.66 11.74 -0.61
CA TYR A 232 16.16 12.65 -1.64
C TYR A 232 15.30 11.90 -2.66
N LEU A 233 14.46 12.66 -3.36
CA LEU A 233 13.65 12.18 -4.47
C LEU A 233 14.02 12.98 -5.72
N VAL A 234 13.90 12.34 -6.87
CA VAL A 234 14.22 12.94 -8.16
C VAL A 234 12.92 13.19 -8.93
N PRO A 235 12.60 14.45 -9.26
CA PRO A 235 11.46 14.75 -10.12
C PRO A 235 11.61 14.07 -11.48
N THR A 236 10.53 13.54 -12.03
CA THR A 236 10.51 12.89 -13.35
C THR A 236 10.96 13.83 -14.47
N CYS A 237 10.75 15.13 -14.31
CA CYS A 237 11.23 16.15 -15.25
C CYS A 237 12.76 16.29 -15.31
N GLU A 238 13.51 15.73 -14.35
CA GLU A 238 14.98 15.64 -14.41
C GLU A 238 15.47 14.45 -15.27
N ASN A 239 14.56 13.61 -15.75
CA ASN A 239 14.80 12.49 -16.66
C ASN A 239 15.96 11.57 -16.23
N GLN A 240 15.99 11.24 -14.93
CA GLN A 240 16.96 10.30 -14.36
C GLN A 240 16.36 8.89 -14.29
N GLY A 241 17.20 7.86 -14.37
CA GLY A 241 16.79 6.46 -14.20
C GLY A 241 16.52 6.05 -12.75
N ILE A 242 16.58 6.99 -11.80
CA ILE A 242 16.36 6.77 -10.36
C ILE A 242 15.20 7.62 -9.87
N LEU A 243 14.38 7.08 -8.96
CA LEU A 243 13.28 7.81 -8.33
C LEU A 243 13.73 8.62 -7.11
N GLY A 244 14.80 8.16 -6.46
CA GLY A 244 15.31 8.72 -5.23
C GLY A 244 16.27 7.77 -4.54
N VAL A 245 16.82 8.23 -3.43
CA VAL A 245 17.73 7.46 -2.56
C VAL A 245 17.34 7.70 -1.12
N ILE A 246 17.27 6.64 -0.33
CA ILE A 246 17.01 6.69 1.10
C ILE A 246 18.36 6.65 1.81
N TYR A 247 18.54 7.47 2.84
CA TYR A 247 19.73 7.45 3.67
C TYR A 247 19.47 6.53 4.87
N ASP A 248 19.58 5.22 4.64
CA ASP A 248 19.33 4.18 5.66
C ASP A 248 20.14 4.44 6.92
N SER A 249 21.45 4.72 6.78
CA SER A 249 22.34 4.96 7.92
C SER A 249 21.97 6.20 8.72
N CYS A 250 21.26 7.17 8.15
CA CYS A 250 20.73 8.33 8.87
C CYS A 250 19.39 8.04 9.53
N SER A 251 18.51 7.30 8.83
CA SER A 251 17.15 7.02 9.29
C SER A 251 17.13 5.97 10.41
N PHE A 252 17.95 4.92 10.28
CA PHE A 252 18.02 3.80 11.21
C PHE A 252 19.48 3.40 11.49
N PRO A 253 20.28 4.26 12.16
CA PRO A 253 21.69 3.98 12.44
C PRO A 253 21.91 2.69 13.24
N GLN A 254 20.91 2.24 14.02
CA GLN A 254 20.98 0.99 14.77
C GLN A 254 21.04 -0.26 13.87
N GLN A 255 20.62 -0.14 12.60
CA GLN A 255 20.69 -1.22 11.61
C GLN A 255 22.04 -1.26 10.87
N ASN A 256 22.97 -0.36 11.20
CA ASN A 256 24.33 -0.37 10.67
C ASN A 256 25.12 -1.54 11.28
N PHE A 257 25.89 -2.25 10.45
CA PHE A 257 26.76 -3.34 10.91
C PHE A 257 27.92 -2.84 11.79
N ASP A 258 28.34 -1.59 11.61
CA ASP A 258 29.31 -0.89 12.43
C ASP A 258 28.67 0.38 13.01
N GLN A 259 28.83 0.57 14.32
CA GLN A 259 28.29 1.70 15.07
C GLN A 259 29.24 2.89 15.11
N THR A 260 30.43 2.82 14.50
CA THR A 260 31.43 3.90 14.50
C THR A 260 31.07 5.12 13.62
N ASN A 261 29.83 5.21 13.09
CA ASN A 261 29.37 6.25 12.16
C ASN A 261 30.23 6.41 10.89
N ASN A 262 31.15 5.48 10.63
CA ASN A 262 32.05 5.52 9.49
C ASN A 262 31.58 4.62 8.33
N ILE A 263 30.27 4.44 8.22
CA ILE A 263 29.67 3.67 7.14
C ILE A 263 28.52 4.44 6.49
N THR A 264 28.16 4.06 5.28
CA THR A 264 26.99 4.60 4.59
C THR A 264 26.24 3.47 3.91
N ARG A 265 24.95 3.38 4.23
CA ARG A 265 23.97 2.57 3.53
C ARG A 265 22.97 3.48 2.82
N LEU A 266 22.74 3.19 1.55
CA LEU A 266 21.81 3.88 0.64
C LEU A 266 20.84 2.88 0.01
#